data_AF-A0A4Q3D6K1-F1
#
_entry.id   AF-A0A4Q3D6K1-F1
#
_cell.length_a   1.000
_cell.length_b   1.000
_cell.length_c   1.000
_cell.angle_alpha   90.00
_cell.angle_beta   90.00
_cell.angle_gamma   90.00
#
_symmetry.space_group_name_H-M   'P 1'
#
loop_
_entity.id
_entity.type
_entity.pdbx_description
1 polymer ?
#
loop_
_entity_poly.entity_id
_entity_poly.type
_entity_poly.pdbx_seq_one_letter_code
_entity_poly.pdbx_strand_id
1 'polypeptide(L)'
;MRHRLGLAFAAMALWATSAAAPPQASLPDPRLYLWQTELYTASGQDFVRYSYRVTNQDKYPAEMFLPAPDLPPCGRNANSSRTWVDFFDGEGKRLYGFCALAKPEDLNKIWFAVPHGTRPPSGVYIEIFDRRTNLKFRSNLAPTQL
;
A
#
# COMPACT_ATOMS: atom_id res chain seq x y z
N MET A 1 8.15 60.38 53.72
CA MET A 1 8.93 59.13 53.65
C MET A 1 8.10 57.98 54.21
N ARG A 2 7.69 57.02 53.37
CA ARG A 2 7.37 55.63 53.75
C ARG A 2 7.28 54.80 52.46
N HIS A 3 7.84 53.61 52.53
CA HIS A 3 8.41 52.85 51.43
C HIS A 3 7.42 51.95 50.67
N ARG A 4 7.67 51.83 49.37
CA ARG A 4 7.62 50.65 48.47
C ARG A 4 6.93 49.37 48.98
N LEU A 5 6.05 48.79 48.16
CA LEU A 5 6.32 47.53 47.43
C LEU A 5 5.19 47.23 46.43
N GLY A 6 5.50 47.31 45.13
CA GLY A 6 4.64 46.78 44.08
C GLY A 6 4.99 45.32 43.81
N LEU A 7 3.99 44.44 43.85
CA LEU A 7 4.13 43.08 43.31
C LEU A 7 3.86 43.13 41.80
N ALA A 8 4.92 42.98 41.01
CA ALA A 8 4.82 42.64 39.60
C ALA A 8 4.94 41.12 39.47
N PHE A 9 3.83 40.42 39.23
CA PHE A 9 3.85 39.04 38.77
C PHE A 9 4.18 39.05 37.27
N ALA A 10 5.41 38.71 36.93
CA ALA A 10 5.81 38.47 35.54
C ALA A 10 5.19 37.15 35.07
N ALA A 11 4.18 37.23 34.21
CA ALA A 11 3.64 36.07 33.50
C ALA A 11 4.62 35.67 32.40
N MET A 12 5.38 34.60 32.60
CA MET A 12 6.15 33.95 31.54
C MET A 12 5.20 33.18 30.63
N ALA A 13 4.92 33.72 29.45
CA ALA A 13 4.25 33.00 28.38
C ALA A 13 5.24 32.00 27.75
N LEU A 14 5.05 30.72 28.01
CA LEU A 14 5.74 29.64 27.30
C LEU A 14 5.15 29.54 25.89
N TRP A 15 5.87 30.04 24.89
CA TRP A 15 5.54 29.76 23.49
C TRP A 15 5.96 28.33 23.17
N ALA A 16 4.99 27.43 23.10
CA ALA A 16 5.20 26.11 22.52
C ALA A 16 5.42 26.27 21.02
N THR A 17 6.66 26.17 20.55
CA THR A 17 6.96 26.03 19.13
C THR A 17 6.44 24.67 18.68
N SER A 18 5.28 24.64 18.04
CA SER A 18 4.82 23.44 17.34
C SER A 18 5.76 23.23 16.15
N ALA A 19 6.68 22.27 16.26
CA ALA A 19 7.44 21.81 15.11
C ALA A 19 6.45 21.17 14.14
N ALA A 20 6.17 21.83 13.02
CA ALA A 20 5.41 21.24 11.95
C ALA A 20 6.11 19.93 11.54
N ALA A 21 5.36 18.83 11.52
CA ALA A 21 5.87 17.56 11.00
C ALA A 21 6.39 17.81 9.57
N PRO A 22 7.56 17.26 9.19
CA PRO A 22 8.06 17.41 7.83
C PRO A 22 6.97 16.93 6.85
N PRO A 23 6.80 17.60 5.69
CA PRO A 23 5.87 17.13 4.69
C PRO A 23 6.22 15.68 4.37
N GLN A 24 5.29 14.75 4.62
CA GLN A 24 5.42 13.39 4.13
C GLN A 24 5.66 13.50 2.62
N ALA A 25 6.85 13.12 2.17
CA ALA A 25 7.13 13.02 0.75
C ALA A 25 6.01 12.16 0.14
N SER A 26 5.21 12.75 -0.75
CA SER A 26 4.12 12.03 -1.39
C SER A 26 4.74 10.92 -2.23
N LEU A 27 4.53 9.66 -1.83
CA LEU A 27 5.00 8.52 -2.60
C LEU A 27 4.35 8.55 -4.00
N PRO A 28 5.07 8.14 -5.05
CA PRO A 28 4.51 8.14 -6.40
C PRO A 28 3.41 7.08 -6.52
N ASP A 29 2.54 7.25 -7.50
CA ASP A 29 1.63 6.20 -7.94
C ASP A 29 2.41 5.00 -8.50
N PRO A 30 1.97 3.76 -8.24
CA PRO A 30 2.67 2.57 -8.71
C PRO A 30 2.59 2.44 -10.24
N ARG A 31 3.67 1.99 -10.87
CA ARG A 31 3.73 1.71 -12.30
C ARG A 31 3.63 0.22 -12.54
N LEU A 32 2.42 -0.24 -12.84
CA LEU A 32 2.10 -1.65 -13.02
C LEU A 32 2.43 -2.09 -14.44
N TYR A 33 3.13 -3.23 -14.55
CA TYR A 33 3.60 -3.82 -15.80
C TYR A 33 3.34 -5.33 -15.82
N LEU A 34 2.70 -5.85 -16.86
CA LEU A 34 2.53 -7.29 -17.07
C LEU A 34 3.88 -7.90 -17.48
N TRP A 35 4.39 -8.84 -16.69
CA TRP A 35 5.70 -9.47 -16.93
C TRP A 35 5.59 -10.89 -17.49
N GLN A 36 4.56 -11.65 -17.09
CA GLN A 36 4.45 -13.05 -17.47
C GLN A 36 3.00 -13.53 -17.41
N THR A 37 2.65 -14.45 -18.31
CA THR A 37 1.42 -15.22 -18.26
C THR A 37 1.77 -16.70 -18.23
N GLU A 38 1.14 -17.49 -17.37
CA GLU A 38 1.38 -18.93 -17.27
C GLU A 38 0.11 -19.74 -17.00
N LEU A 39 0.00 -20.89 -17.64
CA LEU A 39 -1.01 -21.91 -17.31
C LEU A 39 -0.51 -22.73 -16.12
N TYR A 40 -1.35 -22.95 -15.12
CA TYR A 40 -1.02 -23.81 -13.97
C TYR A 40 -2.27 -24.51 -13.44
N THR A 41 -2.07 -25.67 -12.81
CA THR A 41 -3.14 -26.43 -12.15
C THR A 41 -3.07 -26.21 -10.64
N ALA A 42 -4.21 -25.89 -10.03
CA ALA A 42 -4.35 -25.84 -8.58
C ALA A 42 -5.69 -26.46 -8.17
N SER A 43 -5.66 -27.30 -7.13
CA SER A 43 -6.84 -28.03 -6.63
C SER A 43 -7.62 -28.77 -7.73
N GLY A 44 -6.91 -29.34 -8.71
CA GLY A 44 -7.52 -30.11 -9.81
C GLY A 44 -8.17 -29.27 -10.92
N GLN A 45 -8.00 -27.94 -10.91
CA GLN A 45 -8.51 -27.03 -11.94
C GLN A 45 -7.36 -26.23 -12.57
N ASP A 46 -7.45 -26.02 -13.88
CA ASP A 46 -6.51 -25.21 -14.64
C ASP A 46 -6.85 -23.72 -14.59
N PHE A 47 -5.83 -22.90 -14.43
CA PHE A 47 -5.90 -21.45 -14.33
C PHE A 47 -4.84 -20.79 -15.20
N VAL A 48 -5.13 -19.60 -15.69
CA VAL A 48 -4.14 -18.71 -16.29
C VAL A 48 -3.78 -17.64 -15.27
N ARG A 49 -2.52 -17.60 -14.85
CA ARG A 49 -1.94 -16.56 -13.98
C ARG A 49 -1.38 -15.44 -14.84
N TYR A 50 -1.69 -14.21 -14.46
CA TYR A 50 -1.11 -12.99 -15.01
C TYR A 50 -0.27 -12.31 -13.93
N SER A 51 1.04 -12.34 -14.11
CA SER A 51 2.04 -11.86 -13.15
C SER A 51 2.51 -10.46 -13.52
N TYR A 52 2.46 -9.55 -12.55
CA TYR A 52 2.79 -8.15 -12.72
C TYR A 52 3.95 -7.72 -11.83
N ARG A 53 4.57 -6.61 -12.22
CA ARG A 53 5.60 -5.90 -11.46
C ARG A 53 5.19 -4.46 -11.24
N VAL A 54 5.67 -3.88 -10.14
CA VAL A 54 5.64 -2.43 -9.91
C VAL A 54 7.03 -1.89 -10.22
N THR A 55 7.20 -1.21 -11.36
CA THR A 55 8.53 -0.85 -11.86
C THR A 55 9.23 0.23 -11.04
N ASN A 56 8.47 1.00 -10.26
CA ASN A 56 8.96 2.00 -9.30
C ASN A 56 8.80 1.52 -7.84
N GLN A 57 8.87 0.21 -7.59
CA GLN A 57 8.76 -0.37 -6.25
C GLN A 57 9.80 0.17 -5.26
N ASP A 58 10.99 0.55 -5.76
CA ASP A 58 12.09 1.12 -4.97
C ASP A 58 11.74 2.47 -4.33
N LYS A 59 10.64 3.10 -4.75
CA LYS A 59 10.14 4.34 -4.16
C LYS A 59 9.28 4.12 -2.93
N TYR A 60 8.87 2.87 -2.64
CA TYR A 60 8.09 2.56 -1.46
C TYR A 60 9.02 2.18 -0.30
N PRO A 61 8.90 2.84 0.87
CA PRO A 61 9.77 2.58 2.02
C PRO A 61 9.53 1.19 2.61
N ALA A 62 10.58 0.53 3.09
CA ALA A 62 10.49 -0.82 3.67
C ALA A 62 9.53 -0.88 4.88
N GLU A 63 9.39 0.22 5.61
CA GLU A 63 8.50 0.39 6.77
C GLU A 63 7.02 0.24 6.44
N MET A 64 6.65 0.37 5.16
CA MET A 64 5.30 0.07 4.67
C MET A 64 5.02 -1.43 4.66
N PHE A 65 6.04 -2.29 4.59
CA PHE A 65 5.90 -3.73 4.42
C PHE A 65 6.17 -4.54 5.70
N LEU A 66 6.56 -3.86 6.78
CA LEU A 66 6.75 -4.50 8.08
C LEU A 66 5.45 -5.17 8.56
N PRO A 67 5.54 -6.29 9.29
CA PRO A 67 4.39 -6.87 9.96
C PRO A 67 3.71 -5.86 10.89
N ALA A 68 2.39 -5.86 10.90
CA ALA A 68 1.58 -4.95 11.71
C ALA A 68 0.52 -5.74 12.50
N PRO A 69 0.92 -6.48 13.54
CA PRO A 69 0.01 -7.31 14.34
C PRO A 69 -0.98 -6.49 15.19
N ASP A 70 -0.75 -5.19 15.31
CA ASP A 70 -1.65 -4.21 15.92
C ASP A 70 -2.83 -3.81 15.00
N LEU A 71 -2.77 -4.13 13.71
CA LEU A 71 -3.83 -3.85 12.75
C LEU A 71 -4.69 -5.10 12.49
N PRO A 72 -5.95 -4.98 12.01
CA PRO A 72 -6.83 -6.12 11.74
C PRO A 72 -6.16 -7.26 10.93
N PRO A 73 -6.45 -8.53 11.19
CA PRO A 73 -5.79 -9.62 10.47
C PRO A 73 -6.20 -9.65 8.99
N CYS A 74 -5.31 -10.16 8.14
CA CYS A 74 -5.67 -10.56 6.79
C CYS A 74 -6.12 -12.03 6.79
N GLY A 75 -7.43 -12.26 6.85
CA GLY A 75 -7.98 -13.61 7.06
C GLY A 75 -7.47 -14.19 8.39
N ARG A 76 -6.73 -15.31 8.33
CA ARG A 76 -6.10 -15.93 9.52
C ARG A 76 -4.70 -15.38 9.83
N ASN A 77 -4.14 -14.53 8.97
CA ASN A 77 -2.82 -13.95 9.20
C ASN A 77 -2.91 -12.71 10.10
N ALA A 78 -2.74 -12.94 11.41
CA ALA A 78 -2.66 -11.87 12.41
C ALA A 78 -1.38 -11.04 12.31
N ASN A 79 -0.33 -11.55 11.66
CA ASN A 79 0.94 -10.84 11.46
C ASN A 79 1.10 -10.37 10.02
N SER A 80 -0.02 -9.94 9.41
CA SER A 80 -0.02 -9.44 8.02
C SER A 80 0.77 -8.15 7.89
N SER A 81 1.22 -7.87 6.67
CA SER A 81 1.92 -6.64 6.34
C SER A 81 1.05 -5.42 6.65
N ARG A 82 1.70 -4.32 7.05
CA ARG A 82 1.08 -2.98 7.07
C ARG A 82 0.52 -2.58 5.72
N THR A 83 1.10 -3.07 4.62
CA THR A 83 0.63 -2.79 3.26
C THR A 83 -0.17 -3.94 2.70
N TRP A 84 -1.36 -3.62 2.17
CA TRP A 84 -2.12 -4.53 1.32
C TRP A 84 -2.07 -4.05 -0.13
N VAL A 85 -2.13 -4.98 -1.06
CA VAL A 85 -2.20 -4.70 -2.49
C VAL A 85 -3.39 -5.42 -3.07
N ASP A 86 -4.32 -4.68 -3.65
CA ASP A 86 -5.53 -5.25 -4.27
C ASP A 86 -5.51 -5.01 -5.78
N PHE A 87 -5.86 -6.05 -6.54
CA PHE A 87 -6.10 -5.95 -7.98
C PHE A 87 -7.57 -5.63 -8.26
N PHE A 88 -7.78 -4.76 -9.24
CA PHE A 88 -9.08 -4.41 -9.77
C PHE A 88 -9.08 -4.49 -11.29
N ASP A 89 -10.22 -4.81 -11.89
CA ASP A 89 -10.42 -4.59 -13.32
C ASP A 89 -10.63 -3.10 -13.64
N GLY A 90 -10.70 -2.76 -14.93
CA GLY A 90 -10.94 -1.39 -15.38
C GLY A 90 -12.28 -0.77 -14.96
N GLU A 91 -13.22 -1.59 -14.47
CA GLU A 91 -14.52 -1.14 -13.96
C GLU A 91 -14.53 -0.97 -12.43
N GLY A 92 -13.41 -1.30 -11.76
CA GLY A 92 -13.24 -1.16 -10.31
C GLY A 92 -13.74 -2.36 -9.51
N LYS A 93 -14.03 -3.50 -10.14
CA LYS A 93 -14.33 -4.74 -9.42
C LYS A 93 -13.03 -5.36 -8.92
N ARG A 94 -12.98 -5.64 -7.62
CA ARG A 94 -11.83 -6.31 -6.98
C ARG A 94 -11.70 -7.75 -7.48
N LEU A 95 -10.50 -8.13 -7.90
CA LEU A 95 -10.16 -9.43 -8.46
C LEU A 95 -9.42 -10.33 -7.46
N TYR A 96 -8.39 -9.77 -6.80
CA TYR A 96 -7.51 -10.51 -5.89
C TYR A 96 -6.78 -9.54 -4.96
N GLY A 97 -6.10 -10.04 -3.94
CA GLY A 97 -5.24 -9.19 -3.12
C GLY A 97 -4.17 -9.93 -2.32
N PHE A 98 -3.13 -9.18 -1.96
CA PHE A 98 -1.95 -9.61 -1.23
C PHE A 98 -1.83 -8.83 0.07
N CYS A 99 -1.52 -9.53 1.14
CA CYS A 99 -1.33 -8.96 2.47
C CYS A 99 -0.11 -9.54 3.20
N ALA A 100 0.64 -10.42 2.53
CA ALA A 100 1.86 -11.06 3.02
C ALA A 100 3.07 -10.60 2.20
N LEU A 101 3.21 -9.28 2.05
CA LEU A 101 4.34 -8.63 1.37
C LEU A 101 5.32 -8.14 2.44
N ALA A 102 6.56 -8.65 2.43
CA ALA A 102 7.51 -8.41 3.51
C ALA A 102 8.47 -7.24 3.21
N LYS A 103 8.61 -6.89 1.93
CA LYS A 103 9.51 -5.84 1.45
C LYS A 103 9.04 -5.28 0.11
N PRO A 104 9.53 -4.10 -0.30
CA PRO A 104 9.15 -3.49 -1.57
C PRO A 104 9.31 -4.44 -2.76
N GLU A 105 10.36 -5.28 -2.79
CA GLU A 105 10.65 -6.15 -3.94
C GLU A 105 9.59 -7.23 -4.16
N ASP A 106 8.77 -7.53 -3.16
CA ASP A 106 7.65 -8.46 -3.32
C ASP A 106 6.53 -7.88 -4.22
N LEU A 107 6.51 -6.56 -4.46
CA LEU A 107 5.67 -5.93 -5.48
C LEU A 107 6.03 -6.39 -6.92
N ASN A 108 7.15 -7.10 -7.11
CA ASN A 108 7.51 -7.72 -8.38
C ASN A 108 7.00 -9.17 -8.53
N LYS A 109 6.22 -9.66 -7.57
CA LYS A 109 5.73 -11.06 -7.50
C LYS A 109 4.22 -11.13 -7.31
N ILE A 110 3.51 -10.06 -7.67
CA ILE A 110 2.07 -9.96 -7.52
C ILE A 110 1.35 -10.43 -8.79
N TRP A 111 0.15 -10.96 -8.65
CA TRP A 111 -0.57 -11.60 -9.75
C TRP A 111 -2.06 -11.74 -9.45
N PHE A 112 -2.84 -12.00 -10.50
CA PHE A 112 -4.17 -12.58 -10.35
C PHE A 112 -4.31 -13.76 -11.33
N ALA A 113 -5.32 -14.59 -11.15
CA ALA A 113 -5.60 -15.70 -12.05
C ALA A 113 -7.08 -15.79 -12.37
N VAL A 114 -7.37 -16.37 -13.53
CA VAL A 114 -8.72 -16.73 -13.97
C VAL A 114 -8.74 -18.21 -14.37
N PRO A 115 -9.89 -18.90 -14.27
CA PRO A 115 -10.02 -20.26 -14.80
C PRO A 115 -9.62 -20.33 -16.28
N HIS A 116 -8.95 -21.39 -16.68
CA HIS A 116 -8.62 -21.61 -18.10
C HIS A 116 -9.90 -21.58 -18.96
N GLY A 117 -9.82 -20.91 -20.12
CA GLY A 117 -10.98 -20.67 -21.00
C GLY A 117 -11.84 -19.44 -20.63
N THR A 118 -11.59 -18.80 -19.48
CA THR A 118 -12.26 -17.54 -19.12
C THR A 118 -11.56 -16.36 -19.78
N ARG A 119 -12.33 -15.44 -20.37
CA ARG A 119 -11.79 -14.19 -20.91
C ARG A 119 -11.31 -13.30 -19.76
N PRO A 120 -10.03 -12.88 -19.72
CA PRO A 120 -9.55 -11.94 -18.71
C PRO A 120 -10.11 -10.53 -18.95
N PRO A 121 -10.08 -9.64 -17.94
CA PRO A 121 -10.23 -8.21 -18.15
C PRO A 121 -9.27 -7.70 -19.24
N SER A 122 -9.62 -6.64 -19.97
CA SER A 122 -8.72 -6.03 -20.96
C SER A 122 -7.49 -5.40 -20.29
N GLY A 123 -7.65 -4.94 -19.06
CA GLY A 123 -6.58 -4.43 -18.22
C GLY A 123 -6.98 -4.42 -16.74
N VAL A 124 -5.97 -4.24 -15.89
CA VAL A 124 -6.12 -4.19 -14.44
C VAL A 124 -5.30 -3.04 -13.86
N TYR A 125 -5.70 -2.57 -12.69
CA TYR A 125 -4.88 -1.69 -11.86
C TYR A 125 -4.75 -2.27 -10.46
N ILE A 126 -3.78 -1.77 -9.69
CA ILE A 126 -3.67 -2.08 -8.27
C ILE A 126 -3.91 -0.85 -7.41
N GLU A 127 -4.39 -1.08 -6.19
CA GLU A 127 -4.26 -0.13 -5.08
C GLU A 127 -3.26 -0.68 -4.07
N ILE A 128 -2.19 0.08 -3.80
CA ILE A 128 -1.31 -0.14 -2.67
C ILE A 128 -1.89 0.64 -1.49
N PHE A 129 -2.34 -0.06 -0.45
CA PHE A 129 -2.95 0.52 0.73
C PHE A 129 -2.02 0.42 1.93
N ASP A 130 -1.52 1.57 2.40
CA ASP A 130 -0.88 1.68 3.71
C ASP A 130 -1.95 1.78 4.79
N ARG A 131 -2.14 0.68 5.52
CA ARG A 131 -3.21 0.55 6.50
C ARG A 131 -3.01 1.40 7.75
N ARG A 132 -1.77 1.81 8.04
CA ARG A 132 -1.45 2.58 9.24
C ARG A 132 -1.66 4.08 9.02
N THR A 133 -1.34 4.58 7.83
CA THR A 133 -1.54 6.00 7.48
C THR A 133 -2.87 6.23 6.77
N ASN A 134 -3.57 5.16 6.40
CA ASN A 134 -4.79 5.17 5.62
C ASN A 134 -4.62 5.80 4.21
N LEU A 135 -3.40 5.74 3.65
CA LEU A 135 -3.07 6.23 2.32
C LEU A 135 -3.20 5.13 1.27
N LYS A 136 -3.72 5.48 0.10
CA LYS A 136 -3.85 4.59 -1.05
C LYS A 136 -3.17 5.19 -2.27
N PHE A 137 -2.45 4.35 -3.00
CA PHE A 137 -1.77 4.71 -4.24
C PHE A 137 -2.29 3.81 -5.35
N ARG A 138 -2.81 4.41 -6.43
CA ARG A 138 -3.44 3.68 -7.54
C ARG A 138 -2.52 3.64 -8.73
N SER A 139 -2.34 2.48 -9.35
CA SER A 139 -1.49 2.36 -10.53
C SER A 139 -2.13 2.91 -11.80
N ASN A 140 -1.32 3.00 -12.87
CA ASN A 140 -1.86 2.97 -14.23
C ASN A 140 -2.72 1.71 -14.47
N LEU A 141 -3.62 1.78 -15.45
CA LEU A 141 -4.28 0.60 -16.01
C LEU A 141 -3.26 -0.14 -16.89
N ALA A 142 -2.87 -1.34 -16.50
CA ALA A 142 -1.95 -2.20 -17.24
C ALA A 142 -2.73 -3.21 -18.10
N PRO A 143 -2.30 -3.49 -19.34
CA PRO A 143 -2.96 -4.48 -20.18
C PRO A 143 -2.80 -5.89 -19.61
N THR A 144 -3.76 -6.76 -19.91
CA THR A 144 -3.71 -8.20 -19.57
C THR A 144 -3.36 -9.05 -20.80
N GLN A 145 -2.72 -8.43 -21.79
CA GLN A 145 -2.21 -9.06 -23.00
C GLN A 145 -0.75 -8.63 -23.16
N LEU A 146 0.12 -9.60 -23.46
CA LEU A 146 1.53 -9.35 -23.79
C LEU A 146 1.67 -8.94 -25.25
#